data_AF-A0AAE4NZ85-F1
#
_entry.id   AF-A0AAE4NZ85-F1
#
_cell.length_a   1.000
_cell.length_b   1.000
_cell.length_c   1.000
_cell.angle_alpha   90.00
_cell.angle_beta   90.00
_cell.angle_gamma   90.00
#
_symmetry.space_group_name_H-M   'P 1'
#
loop_
_entity.id
_entity.type
_entity.pdbx_description
1 polymer ?
#
loop_
_entity_poly.entity_id
_entity_poly.type
_entity_poly.pdbx_seq_one_letter_code
_entity_poly.pdbx_strand_id
1 'polypeptide(L)'
;MKSNNIKIIKLFLIHIFVYYTFFGFISEIIWNVARDTIFFRKEIITKIIVSSLLGITGMYDGYIFLLIPHILLFVIINRFFKKNILKSFFISSLFIYSFIYLNFEFDISNISLFSISSFEHATNCNIIYVMIPSLAISFFLNYIFMNKSKN
;
A
#
# COMPACT_ATOMS: atom_id res chain seq x y z
N MET A 1 8.92 12.52 24.75
CA MET A 1 7.71 12.21 23.94
C MET A 1 7.75 12.78 22.51
N LYS A 2 8.12 14.05 22.27
CA LYS A 2 8.15 14.66 20.92
C LYS A 2 8.95 13.89 19.85
N SER A 3 10.08 13.27 20.21
CA SER A 3 10.93 12.50 19.28
C SER A 3 10.23 11.25 18.69
N ASN A 4 9.37 10.57 19.45
CA ASN A 4 8.68 9.38 18.96
C ASN A 4 7.57 9.72 17.97
N ASN A 5 6.88 10.84 18.15
CA ASN A 5 5.81 11.27 17.25
C ASN A 5 6.37 11.60 15.86
N ILE A 6 7.54 12.26 15.80
CA ILE A 6 8.23 12.57 14.54
C ILE A 6 8.63 11.28 13.81
N LYS A 7 9.14 10.28 14.55
CA LYS A 7 9.49 8.98 13.97
C LYS A 7 8.28 8.25 13.40
N ILE A 8 7.15 8.29 14.09
CA ILE A 8 5.89 7.68 13.62
C ILE A 8 5.41 8.38 12.34
N ILE A 9 5.35 9.71 12.33
CA ILE A 9 4.94 10.48 11.15
C ILE A 9 5.86 10.17 9.95
N LYS A 10 7.18 10.21 10.16
CA LYS A 10 8.17 9.89 9.12
C LYS A 10 7.97 8.47 8.57
N LEU A 11 7.66 7.51 9.45
CA LEU A 11 7.43 6.12 9.07
C LEU A 11 6.20 5.97 8.17
N PHE A 12 5.08 6.62 8.52
CA PHE A 12 3.88 6.59 7.68
C PHE A 12 4.08 7.34 6.36
N LEU A 13 4.77 8.48 6.36
CA LEU A 13 5.05 9.23 5.12
C LEU A 13 5.93 8.43 4.16
N ILE A 14 7.01 7.81 4.65
CA ILE A 14 7.85 6.93 3.83
C ILE A 14 7.02 5.76 3.33
N HIS A 15 6.21 5.16 4.20
CA HIS A 15 5.37 4.03 3.81
C HIS A 15 4.43 4.39 2.66
N ILE A 16 3.59 5.41 2.85
CA ILE A 16 2.62 5.88 1.85
C ILE A 16 3.35 6.18 0.55
N PHE A 17 4.35 7.06 0.59
CA PHE A 17 5.04 7.49 -0.61
C PHE A 17 5.66 6.31 -1.37
N VAL A 18 6.46 5.48 -0.69
CA VAL A 18 7.15 4.34 -1.31
C VAL A 18 6.15 3.28 -1.78
N TYR A 19 5.22 2.88 -0.92
CA TYR A 19 4.25 1.83 -1.23
C TYR A 19 3.48 2.20 -2.49
N TYR A 20 2.86 3.39 -2.54
CA TYR A 20 2.03 3.77 -3.68
C TYR A 20 2.85 4.08 -4.94
N THR A 21 4.08 4.60 -4.81
CA THR A 21 5.01 4.74 -5.95
C THR A 21 5.26 3.40 -6.62
N PHE A 22 5.66 2.38 -5.84
CA PHE A 22 5.97 1.06 -6.38
C PHE A 22 4.71 0.31 -6.81
N PHE A 23 3.59 0.53 -6.11
CA PHE A 23 2.32 -0.04 -6.49
C PHE A 23 1.89 0.47 -7.87
N GLY A 24 1.91 1.79 -8.09
CA GLY A 24 1.59 2.40 -9.38
C GLY A 24 2.53 1.94 -10.49
N PHE A 25 3.84 1.89 -10.20
CA PHE A 25 4.85 1.41 -11.16
C PHE A 25 4.64 -0.04 -11.58
N ILE A 26 4.50 -0.96 -10.62
CA ILE A 26 4.34 -2.39 -10.89
C ILE A 26 2.98 -2.65 -11.58
N SER A 27 1.92 -1.97 -11.13
CA SER A 27 0.60 -2.04 -11.77
C SER A 27 0.66 -1.65 -13.25
N GLU A 28 1.37 -0.57 -13.57
CA GLU A 28 1.53 -0.09 -14.94
C GLU A 28 2.41 -1.02 -15.79
N ILE A 29 3.46 -1.62 -15.21
CA ILE A 29 4.25 -2.66 -15.88
C ILE A 29 3.38 -3.84 -16.26
N ILE A 30 2.62 -4.38 -15.31
CA ILE A 30 1.76 -5.53 -15.56
C ILE A 30 0.71 -5.20 -16.63
N TRP A 31 0.15 -3.99 -16.60
CA TRP A 31 -0.81 -3.53 -17.59
C TRP A 31 -0.21 -3.44 -18.99
N ASN A 32 1.01 -2.92 -19.13
CA ASN A 32 1.69 -2.81 -20.42
C ASN A 32 2.08 -4.19 -20.98
N VAL A 33 2.54 -5.10 -20.12
CA VAL A 33 2.82 -6.49 -20.50
C VAL A 33 1.55 -7.20 -20.98
N ALA A 34 0.43 -7.01 -20.29
CA ALA A 34 -0.84 -7.63 -20.66
C ALA A 34 -1.45 -7.10 -21.98
N ARG A 35 -1.01 -5.93 -22.46
CA ARG A 35 -1.50 -5.29 -23.70
C ARG A 35 -0.49 -5.31 -24.85
N ASP A 36 0.65 -5.98 -24.67
CA ASP A 36 1.79 -5.96 -25.61
C ASP A 36 2.19 -4.53 -26.04
N THR A 37 2.07 -3.56 -25.12
CA THR A 37 2.43 -2.16 -25.38
C THR A 37 3.85 -1.84 -24.94
N ILE A 38 4.47 -0.85 -25.60
CA ILE A 38 5.86 -0.42 -25.31
C ILE A 38 6.00 -0.05 -23.82
N PHE A 39 7.00 -0.66 -23.17
CA PHE A 39 7.27 -0.62 -21.73
C PHE A 39 7.52 0.77 -21.12
N PHE A 40 7.79 1.80 -21.94
CA PHE A 40 8.13 3.14 -21.48
C PHE A 40 7.31 4.19 -22.21
N ARG A 41 6.03 4.30 -21.84
CA ARG A 41 5.18 5.44 -22.22
C ARG A 41 5.28 6.55 -21.17
N LYS A 42 5.05 7.80 -21.61
CA LYS A 42 4.91 8.98 -20.73
C LYS A 42 3.89 8.75 -19.61
N GLU A 43 2.93 7.85 -19.86
CA GLU A 43 1.88 7.41 -18.94
C GLU A 43 2.44 6.83 -17.63
N ILE A 44 3.60 6.18 -17.63
CA ILE A 44 4.22 5.60 -16.41
C ILE A 44 4.58 6.67 -15.40
N ILE A 45 5.19 7.78 -15.84
CA ILE A 45 5.59 8.86 -14.94
C ILE A 45 4.36 9.50 -14.31
N THR A 46 3.33 9.75 -15.12
CA THR A 46 2.04 10.27 -14.65
C THR A 46 1.41 9.30 -13.65
N LYS A 47 1.42 7.99 -13.92
CA LYS A 47 0.85 6.97 -13.03
C LYS A 47 1.58 6.90 -11.69
N ILE A 48 2.91 6.99 -11.67
CA ILE A 48 3.72 7.02 -10.45
C ILE A 48 3.37 8.23 -9.57
N ILE A 49 3.25 9.41 -10.18
CA ILE A 49 2.95 10.64 -9.44
C ILE A 49 1.51 10.59 -8.90
N VAL A 50 0.56 10.22 -9.75
CA VAL A 50 -0.86 10.16 -9.40
C VAL A 50 -1.12 9.09 -8.34
N SER A 51 -0.52 7.90 -8.45
CA SER A 51 -0.65 6.84 -7.44
C SER A 51 -0.14 7.28 -6.07
N SER A 52 1.02 7.95 -6.02
CA SER A 52 1.57 8.49 -4.77
C SER A 52 0.65 9.53 -4.12
N LEU A 53 0.03 10.40 -4.92
CA LEU A 53 -0.90 11.43 -4.43
C LEU A 53 -2.23 10.82 -3.96
N LEU A 54 -2.82 9.91 -4.75
CA LEU A 54 -4.06 9.20 -4.41
C LEU A 54 -3.88 8.23 -3.26
N GLY A 55 -2.66 7.74 -3.05
CA GLY A 55 -2.30 6.92 -1.91
C GLY A 55 -2.52 7.61 -0.56
N ILE A 56 -2.30 8.92 -0.49
CA ILE A 56 -2.54 9.70 0.73
C ILE A 56 -4.02 9.65 1.14
N THR A 57 -4.93 9.60 0.17
CA THR A 57 -6.38 9.59 0.42
C THR A 57 -6.93 8.18 0.63
N GLY A 58 -6.13 7.14 0.38
CA GLY A 58 -6.56 5.74 0.38
C GLY A 58 -7.41 5.35 -0.84
N MET A 59 -7.66 6.28 -1.76
CA MET A 59 -8.48 6.02 -2.95
C MET A 59 -7.86 4.96 -3.87
N TYR A 60 -6.53 4.84 -3.87
CA TYR A 60 -5.84 3.88 -4.73
C TYR A 60 -6.03 2.42 -4.29
N ASP A 61 -6.31 2.18 -3.00
CA ASP A 61 -6.59 0.83 -2.48
C ASP A 61 -8.09 0.49 -2.51
N GLY A 62 -8.95 1.37 -3.07
CA GLY A 62 -10.41 1.20 -3.07
C GLY A 62 -11.09 1.55 -1.74
N TYR A 63 -10.32 1.89 -0.70
CA TYR A 63 -10.82 2.24 0.64
C TYR A 63 -10.40 3.65 1.01
N ILE A 64 -11.29 4.62 0.76
CA ILE A 64 -11.12 5.98 1.25
C ILE A 64 -10.93 5.91 2.77
N PHE A 65 -9.92 6.62 3.28
CA PHE A 65 -9.55 6.65 4.70
C PHE A 65 -8.91 5.38 5.27
N LEU A 66 -8.39 4.44 4.47
CA LEU A 66 -7.64 3.26 4.95
C LEU A 66 -6.49 3.60 5.92
N LEU A 67 -5.92 4.80 5.80
CA LEU A 67 -4.91 5.31 6.72
C LEU A 67 -5.40 5.37 8.18
N ILE A 68 -6.69 5.65 8.41
CA ILE A 68 -7.28 5.76 9.76
C ILE A 68 -7.27 4.41 10.48
N PRO A 69 -7.88 3.31 9.97
CA PRO A 69 -7.82 2.01 10.63
C PRO A 69 -6.39 1.48 10.73
N HIS A 70 -5.51 1.81 9.78
CA HIS A 70 -4.10 1.43 9.86
C HIS A 70 -3.37 2.10 11.02
N ILE A 71 -3.55 3.42 11.21
CA ILE A 71 -3.01 4.15 12.35
C ILE A 71 -3.61 3.66 13.67
N LEU A 72 -4.92 3.41 13.73
CA LEU A 72 -5.59 2.90 14.92
C LEU A 72 -5.02 1.54 15.34
N LEU A 73 -4.89 0.61 14.40
CA LEU A 73 -4.32 -0.71 14.65
C LEU A 73 -2.86 -0.62 15.07
N PHE A 74 -2.08 0.26 14.44
CA PHE A 74 -0.71 0.55 14.85
C PHE A 74 -0.64 1.01 16.31
N VAL A 75 -1.49 1.96 16.71
CA VAL A 75 -1.53 2.49 18.09
C VAL A 75 -1.90 1.39 19.08
N ILE A 76 -2.90 0.55 18.76
CA ILE A 76 -3.30 -0.60 19.57
C ILE A 76 -2.11 -1.55 19.74
N ILE A 77 -1.48 -1.98 18.65
CA ILE A 77 -0.37 -2.94 18.71
C ILE A 77 0.80 -2.37 19.52
N ASN A 78 1.13 -1.11 19.28
CA ASN A 78 2.24 -0.43 19.96
C ASN A 78 2.00 -0.26 21.47
N ARG A 79 0.75 0.06 21.86
CA ARG A 79 0.39 0.28 23.27
C ARG A 79 0.22 -1.01 24.06
N PHE A 80 -0.50 -1.99 23.52
CA PHE A 80 -0.88 -3.20 24.25
C PHE A 80 0.21 -4.26 24.26
N PHE A 81 0.98 -4.40 23.17
CA PHE A 81 2.02 -5.43 23.08
C PHE A 81 3.42 -4.91 23.41
N LYS A 82 3.55 -3.63 23.78
CA LYS A 82 4.84 -2.95 24.07
C LYS A 82 5.92 -3.25 23.02
N LYS A 83 5.52 -3.41 21.76
CA LYS A 83 6.43 -3.74 20.65
C LYS A 83 7.18 -2.48 20.21
N ASN A 84 8.38 -2.66 19.66
CA ASN A 84 9.12 -1.58 19.00
C ASN A 84 8.28 -1.00 17.83
N ILE A 85 8.29 0.32 17.64
CA ILE A 85 7.59 1.06 16.58
C ILE A 85 7.64 0.34 15.21
N LEU A 86 8.83 -0.10 14.78
CA LEU A 86 8.98 -0.82 13.49
C LEU A 86 8.22 -2.16 13.47
N LYS A 87 8.26 -2.92 14.56
CA LYS A 87 7.53 -4.20 14.67
C LYS A 87 6.02 -3.96 14.72
N SER A 88 5.58 -2.95 15.48
CA SER A 88 4.17 -2.58 15.57
C SER A 88 3.63 -2.17 14.20
N PHE A 89 4.40 -1.38 13.45
CA PHE A 89 4.08 -0.96 12.10
C PHE A 89 4.00 -2.11 11.11
N PHE A 90 5.01 -3.01 11.12
CA PHE A 90 5.00 -4.17 10.23
C PHE A 90 3.76 -5.04 10.44
N ILE A 91 3.41 -5.33 11.70
CA ILE A 91 2.24 -6.15 12.02
C ILE A 91 0.95 -5.43 11.65
N SER A 92 0.82 -4.13 11.93
CA SER A 92 -0.39 -3.37 11.57
C SER A 92 -0.57 -3.30 10.05
N SER A 93 0.51 -3.08 9.29
CA SER A 93 0.48 -3.11 7.83
C SER A 93 0.07 -4.48 7.33
N LEU A 94 0.74 -5.55 7.75
CA LEU A 94 0.37 -6.91 7.32
C LEU A 94 -1.10 -7.20 7.58
N PHE A 95 -1.62 -6.85 8.75
CA PHE A 95 -3.03 -7.10 9.07
C PHE A 95 -3.97 -6.30 8.16
N ILE A 96 -3.70 -5.01 7.93
CA ILE A 96 -4.52 -4.16 7.07
C ILE A 96 -4.50 -4.66 5.62
N TYR A 97 -3.31 -4.94 5.07
CA TYR A 97 -3.20 -5.38 3.69
C TYR A 97 -3.72 -6.82 3.49
N SER A 98 -3.59 -7.70 4.48
CA SER A 98 -4.29 -8.99 4.48
C SER A 98 -5.80 -8.80 4.54
N PHE A 99 -6.31 -7.85 5.32
CA PHE A 99 -7.75 -7.55 5.36
C PHE A 99 -8.24 -7.03 4.00
N ILE A 100 -7.53 -6.10 3.37
CA ILE A 100 -7.85 -5.61 2.02
C ILE A 100 -7.90 -6.78 1.05
N TYR A 101 -6.86 -7.63 1.04
CA TYR A 101 -6.80 -8.80 0.19
C TYR A 101 -7.98 -9.75 0.39
N LEU A 102 -8.32 -10.07 1.64
CA LEU A 102 -9.46 -10.91 1.95
C LEU A 102 -10.77 -10.26 1.49
N ASN A 103 -10.96 -8.96 1.63
CA ASN A 103 -12.19 -8.32 1.14
C ASN A 103 -12.28 -8.32 -0.40
N PHE A 104 -11.14 -8.23 -1.10
CA PHE A 104 -11.11 -8.35 -2.57
C PHE A 104 -11.36 -9.78 -3.07
N GLU A 105 -10.83 -10.80 -2.39
CA GLU A 105 -11.08 -12.21 -2.78
C GLU A 105 -12.46 -12.71 -2.36
N PHE A 106 -12.95 -12.26 -1.21
CA PHE A 106 -14.23 -12.69 -0.63
C PHE A 106 -15.34 -11.67 -0.89
N ASP A 107 -15.38 -11.03 -2.05
CA ASP A 107 -16.41 -10.05 -2.39
C ASP A 107 -17.83 -10.67 -2.35
N ILE A 108 -18.46 -10.58 -1.17
CA ILE A 108 -19.85 -10.94 -0.84
C ILE A 108 -20.84 -9.94 -1.51
N SER A 109 -20.34 -8.85 -2.10
CA SER A 109 -21.14 -7.81 -2.76
C SER A 109 -21.11 -7.84 -4.30
N ASN A 110 -20.57 -8.89 -4.92
CA ASN A 110 -20.62 -9.11 -6.37
C ASN A 110 -22.04 -9.43 -6.93
N ILE A 111 -23.10 -9.14 -6.17
CA ILE A 111 -24.44 -8.91 -6.71
C ILE A 111 -24.64 -7.40 -6.80
N SER A 112 -24.39 -6.86 -7.98
CA SER A 112 -24.83 -5.54 -8.46
C SER A 112 -24.18 -4.29 -7.86
N LEU A 113 -23.02 -3.88 -8.41
CA LEU A 113 -22.78 -2.49 -8.88
C LEU A 113 -21.44 -2.24 -9.59
N PHE A 114 -20.73 -3.26 -10.06
CA PHE A 114 -19.63 -3.08 -11.01
C PHE A 114 -19.84 -3.92 -12.26
N SER A 115 -20.68 -3.42 -13.17
CA SER A 115 -20.68 -3.84 -14.56
C SER A 115 -19.79 -2.88 -15.33
N ILE A 116 -18.54 -3.23 -15.62
CA ILE A 116 -17.85 -3.00 -16.91
C ILE A 116 -16.69 -4.02 -17.05
N SER A 117 -17.03 -5.10 -17.75
CA SER A 117 -16.14 -6.00 -18.50
C SER A 117 -15.22 -6.97 -17.75
N SER A 118 -15.18 -8.18 -18.32
CA SER A 118 -14.26 -9.30 -18.12
C SER A 118 -12.75 -8.96 -18.17
N PHE A 119 -12.39 -7.69 -18.34
CA PHE A 119 -11.04 -7.14 -18.20
C PHE A 119 -10.67 -6.87 -16.72
N GLU A 120 -11.65 -6.59 -15.85
CA GLU A 120 -11.41 -6.35 -14.42
C GLU A 120 -11.08 -7.64 -13.63
N HIS A 121 -11.47 -8.81 -14.16
CA HIS A 121 -11.10 -10.10 -13.56
C HIS A 121 -9.59 -10.38 -13.69
N ALA A 122 -8.94 -9.89 -14.75
CA ALA A 122 -7.48 -9.94 -14.87
C ALA A 122 -6.79 -8.99 -13.88
N THR A 123 -7.40 -7.84 -13.54
CA THR A 123 -6.89 -6.95 -12.49
C THR A 123 -7.11 -7.48 -11.08
N ASN A 124 -8.15 -8.28 -10.83
CA ASN A 124 -8.37 -8.90 -9.50
C ASN A 124 -7.28 -9.93 -9.14
N CYS A 125 -6.76 -10.69 -10.11
CA CYS A 125 -5.58 -11.55 -9.88
C CYS A 125 -4.26 -10.77 -9.70
N ASN A 126 -4.22 -9.46 -10.02
CA ASN A 126 -2.99 -8.65 -10.00
C ASN A 126 -2.75 -7.89 -8.69
N ILE A 127 -3.73 -7.80 -7.78
CA ILE A 127 -3.56 -7.03 -6.54
C ILE A 127 -2.45 -7.64 -5.68
N ILE A 128 -2.36 -8.95 -5.54
CA ILE A 128 -1.28 -9.61 -4.77
C ILE A 128 0.09 -9.34 -5.42
N TYR A 129 0.19 -9.52 -6.74
CA TYR A 129 1.44 -9.35 -7.49
C TYR A 129 1.94 -7.92 -7.51
N VAL A 130 1.09 -6.93 -7.21
CA VAL A 130 1.48 -5.53 -7.03
C VAL A 130 1.71 -5.21 -5.55
N MET A 131 0.81 -5.64 -4.68
CA MET A 131 0.78 -5.31 -3.25
C MET A 131 1.96 -5.91 -2.51
N ILE A 132 2.24 -7.21 -2.67
CA ILE A 132 3.34 -7.89 -1.97
C ILE A 132 4.69 -7.24 -2.27
N PRO A 133 5.13 -7.09 -3.54
CA PRO A 133 6.42 -6.46 -3.81
C PRO A 133 6.47 -5.00 -3.35
N SER A 134 5.37 -4.24 -3.49
CA SER A 134 5.31 -2.86 -3.01
C SER A 134 5.46 -2.77 -1.48
N LEU A 135 4.83 -3.68 -0.73
CA LEU A 135 4.98 -3.80 0.72
C LEU A 135 6.39 -4.18 1.11
N ALA A 136 6.98 -5.17 0.42
CA ALA A 136 8.35 -5.61 0.68
C ALA A 136 9.35 -4.46 0.56
N ILE A 137 9.24 -3.68 -0.53
CA ILE A 137 10.10 -2.51 -0.76
C ILE A 137 9.85 -1.42 0.28
N SER A 138 8.58 -1.16 0.59
CA SER A 138 8.20 -0.16 1.60
C SER A 138 8.71 -0.52 3.00
N PHE A 139 8.63 -1.78 3.40
CA PHE A 139 9.18 -2.26 4.67
C PHE A 139 10.70 -2.20 4.70
N PHE A 140 11.36 -2.62 3.62
CA PHE A 140 12.82 -2.55 3.51
C PHE A 140 13.34 -1.12 3.66
N LEU A 141 12.75 -0.16 2.94
CA LEU A 141 13.15 1.25 3.03
C LEU A 141 12.84 1.84 4.41
N ASN A 142 11.66 1.57 4.98
CA ASN A 142 11.34 1.99 6.35
C ASN A 142 12.34 1.44 7.37
N TYR A 143 12.76 0.17 7.24
CA TYR A 143 13.78 -0.43 8.10
C TYR A 143 15.11 0.33 8.01
N ILE A 144 15.60 0.60 6.79
CA ILE A 144 16.85 1.34 6.55
C ILE A 144 16.78 2.75 7.15
N PHE A 145 15.74 3.52 6.82
CA PHE A 145 15.62 4.91 7.25
C PHE A 145 15.41 5.07 8.75
N MET A 146 14.80 4.09 9.40
CA MET A 146 14.56 4.12 10.85
C MET A 146 15.75 3.59 11.66
N ASN A 147 16.53 2.63 11.13
CA ASN A 147 17.76 2.17 11.79
C ASN A 147 18.91 3.18 11.63
N LYS A 148 19.02 3.88 10.49
CA LYS A 148 19.98 5.00 10.36
C LYS A 148 19.72 6.14 11.35
N SER A 149 18.51 6.27 11.89
CA SER A 149 18.18 7.27 12.92
C SER A 149 18.60 6.85 14.34
N LYS A 150 19.13 5.65 14.54
CA LYS A 150 19.60 5.15 15.85
C LYS A 150 21.12 5.24 16.03
N ASN A 151 21.87 5.34 14.93
CA ASN A 151 23.32 5.56 14.91
C ASN A 151 23.62 7.04 14.69
#